data_AF-C0PTM7-F1
#
_entry.id   AF-C0PTM7-F1
#
_cell.length_a   1.000
_cell.length_b   1.000
_cell.length_c   1.000
_cell.angle_alpha   90.00
_cell.angle_beta   90.00
_cell.angle_gamma   90.00
#
_symmetry.space_group_name_H-M   'P 1'
#
loop_
_entity.id
_entity.type
_entity.pdbx_description
1 polymer ?
#
loop_
_entity_poly.entity_id
_entity_poly.type
_entity_poly.pdbx_seq_one_letter_code
_entity_poly.pdbx_strand_id
1 'polypeptide(L)'
;MSKAVLTSIVLKRNVTMLDIVSTRMLGQFGFLARVFSIFEELGISVDVVATSEVSISLTLDPSKMWERELIKQELDRMVEELEKVAVVKLLQNRSIISLIGNIQYSSLILEKVFCVFRTLGVNVQMISQGASKVNISLIVNESEAESCVKALHSTFFDEGDLLNIKSDTNGASCC
;
A
#
# COMPACT_ATOMS: atom_id res chain seq x y z
N MET A 1 25.31 -13.53 3.72
CA MET A 1 23.97 -12.98 3.40
C MET A 1 24.11 -11.49 3.20
N SER A 2 23.43 -10.91 2.20
CA SER A 2 23.52 -9.48 1.85
C SER A 2 23.31 -8.57 3.08
N LYS A 3 24.23 -7.62 3.29
CA LYS A 3 24.17 -6.57 4.33
C LYS A 3 23.17 -5.46 4.02
N ALA A 4 22.52 -5.48 2.85
CA ALA A 4 21.65 -4.39 2.42
C ALA A 4 20.34 -4.36 3.24
N VAL A 5 20.03 -3.19 3.82
CA VAL A 5 18.78 -2.95 4.54
C VAL A 5 17.59 -2.90 3.57
N LEU A 6 17.74 -2.20 2.45
CA LEU A 6 16.77 -2.14 1.36
C LEU A 6 17.43 -2.63 0.07
N THR A 7 16.72 -3.47 -0.68
CA THR A 7 17.20 -4.07 -1.93
C THR A 7 16.66 -3.32 -3.15
N SER A 8 15.39 -2.92 -3.11
CA SER A 8 14.74 -2.25 -4.24
C SER A 8 13.52 -1.44 -3.82
N ILE A 9 13.18 -0.44 -4.63
CA ILE A 9 11.94 0.35 -4.54
C ILE A 9 11.20 0.16 -5.87
N VAL A 10 9.95 -0.28 -5.80
CA VAL A 10 9.10 -0.51 -6.97
C VAL A 10 7.93 0.47 -6.94
N LEU A 11 7.62 1.06 -8.08
CA LEU A 11 6.49 1.97 -8.26
C LEU A 11 5.47 1.37 -9.22
N LYS A 12 4.24 1.17 -8.74
CA LYS A 12 3.08 0.81 -9.56
C LYS A 12 2.14 2.00 -9.66
N ARG A 13 1.93 2.49 -10.87
CA ARG A 13 1.18 3.73 -11.17
C ARG A 13 -0.28 3.46 -11.52
N ASN A 14 -1.10 4.50 -11.44
CA ASN A 14 -2.51 4.52 -11.88
C ASN A 14 -3.34 3.35 -11.32
N VAL A 15 -3.20 3.13 -10.03
CA VAL A 15 -3.91 2.09 -9.29
C VAL A 15 -5.25 2.65 -8.80
N THR A 16 -6.29 1.82 -8.89
CA THR A 16 -7.59 2.08 -8.25
C THR A 16 -7.60 1.42 -6.88
N MET A 17 -7.90 2.21 -5.85
CA MET A 17 -8.08 1.75 -4.47
C MET A 17 -9.56 1.78 -4.09
N LEU A 18 -10.01 0.76 -3.38
CA LEU A 18 -11.32 0.70 -2.75
C LEU A 18 -11.16 0.72 -1.24
N ASP A 19 -12.06 1.41 -0.56
CA ASP A 19 -12.24 1.32 0.88
C ASP A 19 -13.67 0.86 1.17
N ILE A 20 -13.79 -0.30 1.82
CA ILE A 20 -15.05 -1.00 2.07
C ILE A 20 -15.26 -1.01 3.59
N VAL A 21 -16.24 -0.26 4.06
CA VAL A 21 -16.50 -0.07 5.50
C VAL A 21 -17.82 -0.72 5.88
N SER A 22 -17.79 -1.62 6.87
CA SER A 22 -18.99 -2.25 7.40
C SER A 22 -18.79 -2.66 8.86
N THR A 23 -19.66 -2.17 9.74
CA THR A 23 -19.70 -2.61 11.15
C THR A 23 -20.08 -4.08 11.28
N ARG A 24 -20.67 -4.68 10.23
CA ARG A 24 -20.97 -6.12 10.16
C ARG A 24 -19.72 -7.00 10.04
N MET A 25 -18.54 -6.41 9.83
CA MET A 25 -17.27 -7.14 9.86
C MET A 25 -16.87 -7.55 11.29
N LEU A 26 -17.36 -6.83 12.31
CA LEU A 26 -17.03 -7.08 13.71
C LEU A 26 -17.62 -8.40 14.20
N GLY A 27 -16.75 -9.34 14.56
CA GLY A 27 -17.14 -10.61 15.17
C GLY A 27 -17.96 -11.54 14.27
N GLN A 28 -18.07 -11.25 12.98
CA GLN A 28 -18.76 -12.07 12.00
C GLN A 28 -17.77 -12.80 11.10
N PHE A 29 -17.93 -14.11 10.96
CA PHE A 29 -17.21 -14.87 9.95
C PHE A 29 -17.88 -14.71 8.58
N GLY A 30 -17.12 -14.85 7.50
CA GLY A 30 -17.65 -14.87 6.13
C GLY A 30 -17.80 -13.51 5.46
N PHE A 31 -17.63 -12.37 6.16
CA PHE A 31 -17.68 -11.05 5.51
C PHE A 31 -16.60 -10.91 4.43
N LEU A 32 -15.35 -11.25 4.74
CA LEU A 32 -14.25 -11.25 3.77
C LEU A 32 -14.54 -12.19 2.59
N ALA A 33 -15.01 -13.41 2.87
CA ALA A 33 -15.35 -14.38 1.83
C ALA A 33 -16.43 -13.83 0.88
N ARG A 34 -17.46 -13.18 1.42
CA ARG A 34 -18.54 -12.56 0.63
C ARG A 34 -18.01 -11.41 -0.24
N VAL A 35 -17.14 -10.56 0.31
CA VAL A 35 -16.51 -9.47 -0.45
C VAL A 35 -15.68 -10.04 -1.61
N PHE A 36 -14.82 -11.03 -1.36
CA PHE A 36 -13.98 -11.63 -2.40
C PHE A 36 -14.77 -12.47 -3.43
N SER A 37 -15.91 -13.06 -3.06
CA SER A 37 -16.83 -13.73 -4.01
C SER A 37 -17.34 -12.76 -5.09
N ILE A 38 -17.64 -11.51 -4.71
CA ILE A 38 -18.08 -10.49 -5.67
C ILE A 38 -16.98 -10.18 -6.70
N PHE A 39 -15.73 -10.06 -6.24
CA PHE A 39 -14.59 -9.86 -7.15
C PHE A 39 -14.37 -11.07 -8.07
N GLU A 40 -14.51 -12.29 -7.55
CA GLU A 40 -14.41 -13.54 -8.33
C GLU A 40 -15.49 -13.62 -9.41
N GLU A 41 -16.76 -13.39 -9.06
CA GLU A 41 -17.90 -13.43 -9.97
C GLU A 41 -17.79 -12.40 -11.10
N LEU A 42 -17.18 -11.25 -10.82
CA LEU A 42 -16.92 -10.19 -11.81
C LEU A 42 -15.59 -10.37 -12.56
N GLY A 43 -14.77 -11.37 -12.21
CA GLY A 43 -13.47 -11.61 -12.84
C GLY A 43 -12.42 -10.53 -12.54
N ILE A 44 -12.58 -9.76 -11.46
CA ILE A 44 -11.71 -8.65 -11.08
C ILE A 44 -10.59 -9.14 -10.17
N SER A 45 -9.34 -8.89 -10.55
CA SER A 45 -8.18 -9.26 -9.75
C SER A 45 -7.84 -8.18 -8.71
N VAL A 46 -7.76 -8.58 -7.45
CA VAL A 46 -7.27 -7.77 -6.34
C VAL A 46 -5.75 -7.95 -6.20
N ASP A 47 -5.03 -6.88 -5.87
CA ASP A 47 -3.57 -6.83 -5.76
C ASP A 47 -3.11 -6.71 -4.29
N VAL A 48 -3.33 -5.55 -3.66
CA VAL A 48 -2.93 -5.29 -2.27
C VAL A 48 -4.16 -5.23 -1.37
N VAL A 49 -4.06 -5.81 -0.17
CA VAL A 49 -5.12 -5.86 0.83
C VAL A 49 -4.61 -5.34 2.17
N ALA A 50 -5.43 -4.55 2.85
CA ALA A 50 -5.24 -4.16 4.24
C ALA A 50 -6.60 -4.17 4.94
N THR A 51 -6.62 -4.53 6.23
CA THR A 51 -7.85 -4.65 7.01
C THR A 51 -7.74 -3.86 8.30
N SER A 52 -8.85 -3.27 8.73
CA SER A 52 -9.06 -2.78 10.08
C SER A 52 -10.10 -3.65 10.79
N GLU A 53 -10.58 -3.21 11.95
CA GLU A 53 -11.68 -3.87 12.67
C GLU A 53 -13.00 -3.85 11.88
N VAL A 54 -13.25 -2.77 11.15
CA VAL A 54 -14.54 -2.48 10.47
C VAL A 54 -14.40 -2.19 8.98
N SER A 55 -13.20 -2.27 8.43
CA SER A 55 -12.96 -1.95 7.03
C SER A 55 -11.94 -2.84 6.35
N ILE A 56 -12.04 -2.88 5.03
CA ILE A 56 -11.12 -3.53 4.13
C ILE A 56 -10.74 -2.50 3.07
N SER A 57 -9.44 -2.24 2.92
CA SER A 57 -8.92 -1.43 1.83
C SER A 57 -8.21 -2.35 0.83
N LEU A 58 -8.49 -2.17 -0.46
CA LEU A 58 -8.05 -3.05 -1.53
C LEU A 58 -7.52 -2.23 -2.70
N THR A 59 -6.56 -2.75 -3.44
CA THR A 59 -6.17 -2.20 -4.74
C THR A 59 -6.47 -3.19 -5.86
N LEU A 60 -6.79 -2.67 -7.04
CA LEU A 60 -7.07 -3.47 -8.23
C LEU A 60 -5.82 -3.59 -9.11
N ASP A 61 -5.66 -4.72 -9.79
CA ASP A 61 -4.57 -4.89 -10.75
C ASP A 61 -4.91 -4.21 -12.09
N PRO A 62 -4.16 -3.18 -12.53
CA PRO A 62 -4.39 -2.50 -13.80
C PRO A 62 -4.14 -3.39 -15.03
N SER A 63 -3.43 -4.53 -14.89
CA SER A 63 -2.99 -5.35 -16.02
C SER A 63 -4.13 -6.06 -16.78
N LYS A 64 -5.29 -6.26 -16.13
CA LYS A 64 -6.46 -6.96 -16.70
C LYS A 64 -7.60 -6.03 -17.12
N MET A 65 -7.43 -4.72 -16.99
CA MET A 65 -8.46 -3.72 -17.26
C MET A 65 -8.25 -3.20 -18.69
N TRP A 66 -8.77 -3.91 -19.70
CA TRP A 66 -8.66 -3.53 -21.11
C TRP A 66 -9.88 -2.70 -21.54
N GLU A 67 -9.61 -1.60 -22.26
CA GLU A 67 -10.55 -0.58 -22.77
C GLU A 67 -11.22 0.36 -21.74
N ARG A 68 -10.91 1.67 -21.82
CA ARG A 68 -11.30 2.70 -20.83
C ARG A 68 -12.80 2.81 -20.57
N GLU A 69 -13.64 2.55 -21.56
CA GLU A 69 -15.11 2.67 -21.43
C GLU A 69 -15.72 1.47 -20.69
N LEU A 70 -15.21 0.26 -20.95
CA LEU A 70 -15.61 -0.98 -20.26
C LEU A 70 -15.20 -0.94 -18.79
N ILE A 71 -14.02 -0.39 -18.49
CA ILE A 71 -13.52 -0.23 -17.10
C ILE A 71 -14.52 0.53 -16.23
N LYS A 72 -15.13 1.61 -16.75
CA LYS A 72 -16.07 2.40 -15.93
C LYS A 72 -17.32 1.60 -15.59
N GLN A 73 -17.90 0.91 -16.57
CA GLN A 73 -19.11 0.10 -16.35
C GLN A 73 -18.85 -1.07 -15.39
N GLU A 74 -17.69 -1.73 -15.50
CA GLU A 74 -17.29 -2.81 -14.60
C GLU A 74 -17.07 -2.29 -13.17
N LEU A 75 -16.42 -1.13 -13.02
CA LEU A 75 -16.23 -0.51 -11.71
C LEU A 75 -17.55 -0.07 -11.08
N ASP A 76 -18.45 0.54 -11.85
CA ASP A 76 -19.77 0.97 -11.37
C ASP A 76 -20.58 -0.25 -10.90
N ARG A 77 -20.61 -1.33 -11.70
CA ARG A 77 -21.27 -2.59 -11.32
C ARG A 77 -20.66 -3.24 -10.08
N MET A 78 -19.33 -3.24 -9.96
CA MET A 78 -18.64 -3.75 -8.78
C MET A 78 -19.02 -2.95 -7.53
N VAL A 79 -19.06 -1.61 -7.62
CA VAL A 79 -19.48 -0.75 -6.51
C VAL A 79 -20.92 -1.05 -6.13
N GLU A 80 -21.85 -1.16 -7.10
CA GLU A 80 -23.25 -1.50 -6.84
C GLU A 80 -23.41 -2.85 -6.09
N GLU A 81 -22.65 -3.88 -6.46
CA GLU A 81 -22.69 -5.18 -5.78
C GLU A 81 -22.11 -5.12 -4.36
N LEU A 82 -21.00 -4.40 -4.16
CA LEU A 82 -20.38 -4.21 -2.85
C LEU A 82 -21.23 -3.34 -1.92
N GLU A 83 -21.95 -2.35 -2.46
CA GLU A 83 -22.84 -1.46 -1.70
C GLU A 83 -24.04 -2.19 -1.08
N LYS A 84 -24.38 -3.39 -1.58
CA LYS A 84 -25.39 -4.26 -0.95
C LYS A 84 -24.96 -4.79 0.41
N VAL A 85 -23.66 -4.73 0.73
CA VAL A 85 -23.08 -5.35 1.94
C VAL A 85 -22.29 -4.39 2.83
N ALA A 86 -21.83 -3.27 2.28
CA ALA A 86 -20.94 -2.32 2.94
C ALA A 86 -21.05 -0.92 2.33
N VAL A 87 -20.48 0.09 2.99
CA VAL A 87 -20.25 1.40 2.38
C VAL A 87 -18.94 1.35 1.59
N VAL A 88 -18.96 1.78 0.34
CA VAL A 88 -17.81 1.65 -0.58
C VAL A 88 -17.34 3.03 -1.00
N LYS A 89 -16.02 3.24 -0.98
CA LYS A 89 -15.38 4.43 -1.52
C LYS A 89 -14.33 4.03 -2.55
N LEU A 90 -14.54 4.48 -3.79
CA LEU A 90 -13.61 4.27 -4.89
C LEU A 90 -12.67 5.46 -5.02
N LEU A 91 -11.37 5.19 -5.06
CA LEU A 91 -10.29 6.18 -5.08
C LEU A 91 -9.34 5.87 -6.25
N GLN A 92 -9.46 6.65 -7.32
CA GLN A 92 -8.58 6.55 -8.50
C GLN A 92 -7.30 7.38 -8.32
N ASN A 93 -6.38 7.28 -9.30
CA ASN A 93 -5.14 8.07 -9.33
C ASN A 93 -4.28 7.87 -8.08
N ARG A 94 -4.11 6.61 -7.67
CA ARG A 94 -3.18 6.20 -6.61
C ARG A 94 -1.97 5.51 -7.20
N SER A 95 -0.90 5.45 -6.43
CA SER A 95 0.25 4.60 -6.72
C SER A 95 0.60 3.75 -5.52
N ILE A 96 1.18 2.58 -5.79
CA ILE A 96 1.79 1.73 -4.78
C ILE A 96 3.30 1.92 -4.87
N ILE A 97 3.92 2.29 -3.75
CA ILE A 97 5.37 2.25 -3.55
C ILE A 97 5.66 1.01 -2.71
N SER A 98 6.34 0.03 -3.32
CA SER A 98 6.74 -1.21 -2.67
C SER A 98 8.21 -1.17 -2.32
N LEU A 99 8.51 -1.34 -1.03
CA LEU A 99 9.86 -1.40 -0.48
C LEU A 99 10.23 -2.86 -0.30
N ILE A 100 11.25 -3.31 -1.03
CA ILE A 100 11.77 -4.68 -0.97
C ILE A 100 13.05 -4.66 -0.14
N GLY A 101 13.03 -5.20 1.08
CA GLY A 101 14.15 -5.09 2.00
C GLY A 101 14.22 -6.20 3.05
N ASN A 102 15.24 -6.12 3.91
CA ASN A 102 15.40 -7.07 5.00
C ASN A 102 14.46 -6.73 6.15
N ILE A 103 13.48 -7.62 6.38
CA ILE A 103 12.40 -7.43 7.37
C ILE A 103 12.90 -7.31 8.81
N GLN A 104 14.12 -7.80 9.11
CA GLN A 104 14.76 -7.62 10.43
C GLN A 104 15.00 -6.14 10.76
N TYR A 105 15.10 -5.29 9.74
CA TYR A 105 15.27 -3.84 9.87
C TYR A 105 13.99 -3.08 9.51
N SER A 106 12.82 -3.71 9.56
CA SER A 106 11.54 -3.10 9.16
C SER A 106 11.24 -1.79 9.88
N SER A 107 11.45 -1.70 11.20
CA SER A 107 11.26 -0.47 11.95
C SER A 107 12.15 0.67 11.44
N LEU A 108 13.42 0.39 11.18
CA LEU A 108 14.37 1.37 10.64
C LEU A 108 13.98 1.81 9.21
N ILE A 109 13.54 0.87 8.37
CA ILE A 109 13.06 1.18 7.02
C ILE A 109 11.85 2.12 7.09
N LEU A 110 10.85 1.76 7.91
CA LEU A 110 9.62 2.56 8.05
C LEU A 110 9.90 3.93 8.64
N GLU A 111 10.76 4.04 9.66
CA GLU A 111 11.18 5.32 10.25
C GLU A 111 11.74 6.27 9.18
N LYS A 112 12.72 5.81 8.41
CA LYS A 112 13.33 6.61 7.34
C LYS A 112 12.32 7.02 6.28
N VAL A 113 11.47 6.09 5.86
CA VAL A 113 10.42 6.35 4.86
C VAL A 113 9.46 7.44 5.34
N PHE A 114 8.94 7.33 6.56
CA PHE A 114 8.02 8.33 7.09
C PHE A 114 8.69 9.67 7.40
N CYS A 115 9.99 9.70 7.69
CA CYS A 115 10.76 10.94 7.78
C CYS A 115 10.83 11.67 6.42
N VAL A 116 11.12 10.93 5.35
CA VAL A 116 11.10 11.46 3.98
C VAL A 116 9.72 11.96 3.61
N PHE A 117 8.67 11.17 3.86
CA PHE A 117 7.30 11.54 3.50
C PHE A 117 6.81 12.76 4.28
N ARG A 118 7.13 12.86 5.57
CA ARG A 118 6.85 14.05 6.38
C ARG A 118 7.50 15.31 5.78
N THR A 119 8.75 15.20 5.35
CA THR A 119 9.50 16.32 4.74
C THR A 119 8.87 16.78 3.41
N LEU A 120 8.31 15.84 2.64
CA LEU A 120 7.60 16.13 1.39
C LEU A 120 6.13 16.52 1.58
N GLY A 121 5.58 16.43 2.79
CA GLY A 121 4.15 16.66 3.06
C GLY A 121 3.22 15.57 2.51
N VAL A 122 3.74 14.35 2.35
CA VAL A 122 3.04 13.21 1.76
C VAL A 122 2.32 12.41 2.82
N ASN A 123 1.04 12.10 2.57
CA ASN A 123 0.23 11.26 3.45
C ASN A 123 0.05 9.85 2.86
N VAL A 124 0.50 8.84 3.59
CA VAL A 124 0.23 7.44 3.22
C VAL A 124 -1.22 7.11 3.52
N GLN A 125 -1.93 6.60 2.53
CA GLN A 125 -3.36 6.33 2.62
C GLN A 125 -3.67 4.89 3.02
N MET A 126 -2.76 3.97 2.70
CA MET A 126 -2.86 2.55 3.04
C MET A 126 -1.46 1.97 3.16
N ILE A 127 -1.28 1.09 4.14
CA ILE A 127 -0.05 0.33 4.39
C ILE A 127 -0.42 -1.15 4.38
N SER A 128 0.35 -1.96 3.66
CA SER A 128 0.20 -3.41 3.69
C SER A 128 1.57 -4.09 3.79
N GLN A 129 1.74 -4.88 4.86
CA GLN A 129 2.93 -5.69 5.11
C GLN A 129 2.48 -7.04 5.66
N GLY A 130 2.85 -8.12 4.97
CA GLY A 130 2.59 -9.49 5.44
C GLY A 130 3.61 -9.96 6.49
N ALA A 131 3.22 -10.90 7.35
CA ALA A 131 3.99 -11.37 8.50
C ALA A 131 5.41 -11.93 8.20
N SER A 132 5.66 -12.41 6.98
CA SER A 132 6.96 -12.99 6.59
C SER A 132 7.47 -12.45 5.25
N LYS A 133 6.98 -11.27 4.83
CA LYS A 133 7.29 -10.73 3.51
C LYS A 133 8.35 -9.63 3.62
N VAL A 134 9.30 -9.68 2.71
CA VAL A 134 10.30 -8.61 2.47
C VAL A 134 9.69 -7.37 1.81
N ASN A 135 8.39 -7.40 1.51
CA ASN A 135 7.67 -6.36 0.78
C ASN A 135 6.78 -5.57 1.74
N ILE A 136 7.02 -4.27 1.82
CA ILE A 136 6.14 -3.28 2.46
C ILE A 136 5.54 -2.42 1.35
N SER A 137 4.21 -2.41 1.21
CA SER A 137 3.52 -1.62 0.20
C SER A 137 2.84 -0.42 0.84
N LEU A 138 3.10 0.77 0.29
CA LEU A 138 2.57 2.04 0.74
C LEU A 138 1.79 2.67 -0.40
N ILE A 139 0.54 3.05 -0.16
CA ILE A 139 -0.31 3.70 -1.15
C ILE A 139 -0.28 5.21 -0.91
N VAL A 140 0.00 5.96 -1.99
CA VAL A 140 0.05 7.42 -2.02
C VAL A 140 -0.74 7.94 -3.24
N ASN A 141 -0.93 9.26 -3.34
CA ASN A 141 -1.50 9.84 -4.55
C ASN A 141 -0.54 9.69 -5.73
N GLU A 142 -1.06 9.55 -6.96
CA GLU A 142 -0.22 9.41 -8.15
C GLU A 142 0.67 10.65 -8.39
N SER A 143 0.15 11.84 -8.07
CA SER A 143 0.87 13.10 -8.28
C SER A 143 2.13 13.26 -7.45
N GLU A 144 2.25 12.56 -6.32
CA GLU A 144 3.40 12.66 -5.41
C GLU A 144 4.35 11.45 -5.51
N ALA A 145 3.91 10.36 -6.15
CA ALA A 145 4.60 9.08 -6.09
C ALA A 145 6.02 9.10 -6.68
N GLU A 146 6.24 9.84 -7.77
CA GLU A 146 7.57 9.94 -8.37
C GLU A 146 8.57 10.70 -7.49
N SER A 147 8.12 11.80 -6.87
CA SER A 147 8.94 12.57 -5.93
C SER A 147 9.29 11.72 -4.71
N CYS A 148 8.32 10.96 -4.18
CA CYS A 148 8.56 9.99 -3.11
C CYS A 148 9.64 8.99 -3.47
N VAL A 149 9.53 8.34 -4.63
CA VAL A 149 10.50 7.31 -5.05
C VAL A 149 11.89 7.90 -5.21
N LYS A 150 12.04 9.09 -5.81
CA LYS A 150 13.34 9.76 -5.95
C LYS A 150 13.96 10.09 -4.60
N ALA A 151 13.18 10.66 -3.68
CA ALA A 151 13.67 11.00 -2.35
C ALA A 151 14.06 9.77 -1.54
N LEU A 152 13.22 8.72 -1.57
CA LEU A 152 13.56 7.44 -0.94
C LEU A 152 14.81 6.82 -1.55
N HIS A 153 14.97 6.88 -2.88
CA HIS A 153 16.18 6.37 -3.52
C HIS A 153 17.43 7.10 -3.03
N SER A 154 17.37 8.44 -2.93
CA SER A 154 18.46 9.25 -2.37
C SER A 154 18.79 8.85 -0.92
N THR A 155 17.79 8.68 -0.07
CA THR A 155 17.98 8.35 1.35
C THR A 155 18.50 6.92 1.59
N PHE A 156 18.14 5.95 0.73
CA PHE A 156 18.51 4.55 0.94
C PHE A 156 19.74 4.10 0.15
N PHE A 157 20.06 4.74 -0.98
CA PHE A 157 21.12 4.31 -1.88
C PHE A 157 22.22 5.36 -2.13
N ASP A 158 21.90 6.66 -2.07
CA ASP A 158 22.88 7.73 -2.39
C ASP A 158 23.57 8.30 -1.13
N GLU A 159 22.87 8.34 0.01
CA GLU A 159 23.48 8.58 1.32
C GLU A 159 24.30 7.34 1.74
N GLY A 160 25.49 7.20 1.16
CA GLY A 160 26.46 6.18 1.55
C GLY A 160 26.73 6.20 3.05
N ASP A 161 26.80 5.01 3.67
CA ASP A 161 27.39 4.77 4.99
C ASP A 161 26.68 5.34 6.25
N LEU A 162 25.39 5.01 6.43
CA LEU A 162 24.83 4.85 7.80
C LEU A 162 24.54 3.38 8.16
N LEU A 163 25.04 2.41 7.38
CA LEU A 163 24.94 0.98 7.69
C LEU A 163 26.07 0.46 8.59
N ASN A 164 26.95 1.33 9.09
CA ASN A 164 27.69 1.01 10.29
C ASN A 164 26.74 1.18 11.47
N ILE A 165 26.13 0.07 11.89
CA ILE A 165 25.44 -0.08 13.17
C ILE A 165 26.47 0.30 14.25
N LYS A 166 26.55 1.58 14.60
CA LYS A 166 27.24 2.01 15.80
C LYS A 166 26.36 1.58 16.96
N SER A 167 26.90 0.66 17.75
CA SER A 167 26.52 0.50 19.14
C SER A 167 26.61 1.86 19.83
N ASP A 168 25.68 2.08 20.75
CA ASP A 168 25.69 3.07 21.83
C ASP A 168 25.10 4.46 21.55
N THR A 169 23.92 4.62 22.14
CA THR A 169 23.54 5.73 23.04
C THR A 169 24.16 7.10 22.75
N ASN A 170 23.40 7.98 22.10
CA ASN A 170 23.00 9.26 22.69
C ASN A 170 22.07 10.04 21.76
N GLY A 171 21.06 10.65 22.37
CA GLY A 171 19.91 11.24 21.70
C GLY A 171 20.24 12.43 20.80
N ALA A 172 19.54 12.46 19.67
CA ALA A 172 18.69 13.56 19.21
C ALA A 172 18.22 13.20 17.79
N SER A 173 16.99 12.71 17.63
CA SER A 173 16.33 12.72 16.32
C SER A 173 14.82 12.63 16.48
N CYS A 174 14.13 13.52 15.74
CA CYS A 174 12.69 13.57 15.50
C CYS A 174 11.79 13.11 16.66
N CYS A 175 11.59 13.99 17.63
CA CYS A 175 10.28 14.17 18.25
C CYS A 175 9.68 15.46 17.67
#